data_AF-Q005W1-F1
#
_entry.id   AF-Q005W1-F1
#
_cell.length_a   1.000
_cell.length_b   1.000
_cell.length_c   1.000
_cell.angle_alpha   90.00
_cell.angle_beta   90.00
_cell.angle_gamma   90.00
#
_symmetry.space_group_name_H-M   'P 1'
#
loop_
_entity.id
_entity.type
_entity.pdbx_description
1 polymer ?
#
loop_
_entity_poly.entity_id
_entity_poly.type
_entity_poly.pdbx_seq_one_letter_code
_entity_poly.pdbx_strand_id
1 'polypeptide(L)'
;GRFATVVEELFRDGVNWGRIVAFFEFGGVMCVESVNREMSPLVDNIALWMTEYLNRHLHTWIQDNGGWDAFVELYGPSMQPLFDFSWLSLKALLSLALVGACITLGAYLG
;
A
#
# COMPACT_ATOMS: atom_id res chain seq x y z
N GLY A 1 -16.98 0.72 -20.71
CA GLY A 1 -17.26 -0.33 -19.71
C GLY A 1 -17.37 0.31 -18.33
N ARG A 2 -17.97 -0.35 -17.33
CA ARG A 2 -18.19 0.23 -15.98
C ARG A 2 -16.90 0.78 -15.34
N PHE A 3 -15.76 0.13 -15.60
CA PHE A 3 -14.44 0.61 -15.17
C PHE A 3 -14.11 2.00 -15.74
N ALA A 4 -14.12 2.16 -17.06
CA ALA A 4 -13.75 3.41 -17.72
C ALA A 4 -14.60 4.61 -17.24
N THR A 5 -15.91 4.42 -17.09
CA THR A 5 -16.81 5.49 -16.63
C THR A 5 -16.48 5.94 -15.20
N VAL A 6 -16.20 5.02 -14.29
CA VAL A 6 -15.84 5.38 -12.90
C VAL A 6 -14.51 6.12 -12.87
N VAL A 7 -13.53 5.67 -13.65
CA VAL A 7 -12.20 6.28 -13.69
C VAL A 7 -12.23 7.65 -14.38
N GLU A 8 -13.02 7.81 -15.43
CA GLU A 8 -13.25 9.12 -16.07
C GLU A 8 -13.85 10.13 -15.09
N GLU A 9 -14.86 9.73 -14.30
CA GLU A 9 -15.42 10.61 -13.27
C GLU A 9 -14.43 10.90 -12.15
N LEU A 10 -13.63 9.92 -11.73
CA LEU A 10 -12.61 10.08 -10.70
C LEU A 10 -11.60 11.19 -11.06
N PHE A 11 -11.25 11.29 -12.34
CA PHE A 11 -10.24 12.25 -12.83
C PHE A 11 -10.83 13.45 -13.58
N ARG A 12 -12.16 13.57 -13.67
CA ARG A 12 -12.86 14.63 -14.43
C ARG A 12 -12.37 16.04 -14.08
N ASP A 13 -12.23 16.30 -12.78
CA ASP A 13 -11.88 17.63 -12.27
C ASP A 13 -10.36 17.79 -12.02
N GLY A 14 -9.54 16.89 -12.56
CA GLY A 14 -8.08 16.90 -12.45
C GLY A 14 -7.48 15.69 -11.75
N VAL A 15 -6.14 15.64 -11.78
CA VAL A 15 -5.33 14.55 -11.23
C VAL A 15 -4.56 15.04 -10.00
N ASN A 16 -4.50 14.20 -8.97
CA ASN A 16 -3.61 14.36 -7.82
C ASN A 16 -3.27 12.97 -7.25
N TRP A 17 -2.25 12.91 -6.39
CA TRP A 17 -1.80 11.64 -5.81
C TRP A 17 -2.89 10.90 -5.04
N GLY A 18 -3.76 11.60 -4.30
CA GLY A 18 -4.87 10.97 -3.58
C GLY A 18 -5.87 10.28 -4.52
N ARG A 19 -6.17 10.88 -5.68
CA ARG A 19 -7.02 10.26 -6.72
C ARG A 19 -6.32 9.09 -7.40
N ILE A 20 -5.01 9.15 -7.62
CA ILE A 20 -4.22 8.03 -8.13
C ILE A 20 -4.27 6.84 -7.15
N VAL A 21 -4.15 7.09 -5.85
CA VAL A 21 -4.33 6.04 -4.82
C VAL A 21 -5.74 5.46 -4.86
N ALA A 22 -6.78 6.30 -4.94
CA ALA A 22 -8.16 5.84 -5.04
C ALA A 22 -8.41 4.99 -6.31
N PHE A 23 -7.74 5.31 -7.43
CA PHE A 23 -7.78 4.51 -8.64
C PHE A 23 -7.20 3.10 -8.44
N PHE A 24 -6.07 2.97 -7.74
CA PHE A 24 -5.50 1.67 -7.40
C PHE A 24 -6.39 0.87 -6.44
N GLU A 25 -6.94 1.53 -5.42
CA GLU A 25 -7.85 0.91 -4.45
C GLU A 25 -9.13 0.40 -5.14
N PHE A 26 -9.75 1.22 -5.98
CA PHE A 26 -10.91 0.82 -6.78
C PHE A 26 -10.62 -0.40 -7.67
N GLY A 27 -9.47 -0.41 -8.35
CA GLY A 27 -9.03 -1.55 -9.14
C GLY A 27 -8.85 -2.82 -8.32
N GLY A 28 -8.24 -2.71 -7.14
CA GLY A 28 -8.07 -3.81 -6.19
C GLY A 28 -9.40 -4.39 -5.71
N VAL A 29 -10.36 -3.53 -5.33
CA VAL A 29 -11.73 -3.94 -4.95
C VAL A 29 -12.41 -4.68 -6.10
N MET A 30 -12.27 -4.20 -7.34
CA MET A 30 -12.81 -4.88 -8.53
C MET A 30 -12.18 -6.26 -8.75
N CYS A 31 -10.88 -6.43 -8.50
CA CYS A 31 -10.20 -7.72 -8.59
C CYS A 31 -10.73 -8.70 -7.53
N VAL A 32 -10.82 -8.27 -6.26
CA VAL A 32 -11.36 -9.09 -5.17
C VAL A 32 -12.81 -9.51 -5.47
N GLU A 33 -13.63 -8.57 -5.91
CA GLU A 33 -15.02 -8.85 -6.27
C GLU A 33 -15.14 -9.82 -7.45
N SER A 34 -14.22 -9.73 -8.43
CA SER A 34 -14.18 -10.66 -9.55
C SER A 34 -13.87 -12.09 -9.09
N VAL A 35 -12.94 -12.27 -8.16
CA VAL A 35 -12.62 -13.59 -7.59
C VAL A 35 -13.79 -14.13 -6.76
N ASN A 36 -14.41 -13.29 -5.91
CA ASN A 36 -15.56 -13.67 -5.09
C ASN A 36 -16.77 -14.13 -5.92
N ARG A 37 -16.89 -13.65 -7.16
CA ARG A 37 -17.93 -14.04 -8.12
C ARG A 37 -17.53 -15.19 -9.05
N GLU A 38 -16.42 -15.87 -8.78
CA GLU A 38 -15.86 -16.94 -9.62
C GLU A 38 -15.54 -16.47 -11.06
N MET A 39 -15.29 -15.17 -11.23
CA MET A 39 -14.90 -14.53 -12.50
C MET A 39 -13.41 -14.17 -12.52
N SER A 40 -12.56 -15.02 -11.94
CA SER A 40 -11.10 -14.78 -11.83
C SER A 40 -10.40 -14.35 -13.13
N PRO A 41 -10.77 -14.82 -14.34
CA PRO A 41 -10.19 -14.31 -15.60
C PRO A 41 -10.37 -12.80 -15.85
N LEU A 42 -11.29 -12.14 -15.13
CA LEU A 42 -11.44 -10.68 -15.21
C LEU A 42 -10.29 -9.92 -14.53
N VAL A 43 -9.57 -10.53 -13.59
CA VAL A 43 -8.46 -9.88 -12.87
C VAL A 43 -7.38 -9.42 -13.85
N ASP A 44 -7.01 -10.27 -14.81
CA ASP A 44 -6.01 -9.94 -15.84
C ASP A 44 -6.47 -8.78 -16.72
N ASN A 45 -7.77 -8.75 -17.07
CA ASN A 45 -8.35 -7.65 -17.84
C ASN A 45 -8.36 -6.34 -17.04
N ILE A 46 -8.69 -6.38 -15.75
CA ILE A 46 -8.67 -5.21 -14.86
C ILE A 46 -7.24 -4.66 -14.76
N ALA A 47 -6.25 -5.53 -14.53
CA ALA A 47 -4.84 -5.12 -14.48
C ALA A 47 -4.37 -4.50 -15.81
N LEU A 48 -4.78 -5.08 -16.94
CA LEU A 48 -4.49 -4.52 -18.27
C LEU A 48 -5.10 -3.13 -18.43
N TRP A 49 -6.40 -2.96 -18.15
CA TRP A 49 -7.07 -1.66 -18.27
C TRP A 49 -6.47 -0.61 -17.35
N MET A 50 -6.09 -0.99 -16.12
CA MET A 50 -5.42 -0.08 -15.20
C MET A 50 -4.07 0.37 -15.75
N THR A 51 -3.28 -0.56 -16.28
CA THR A 51 -1.97 -0.29 -16.85
C THR A 51 -2.08 0.61 -18.09
N GLU A 52 -3.04 0.33 -18.99
CA GLU A 52 -3.29 1.17 -20.14
C GLU A 52 -3.73 2.58 -19.74
N TYR A 53 -4.61 2.70 -18.75
CA TYR A 53 -5.08 4.01 -18.28
C TYR A 53 -3.95 4.83 -17.65
N LEU A 54 -3.14 4.18 -16.82
CA LEU A 54 -1.96 4.79 -16.21
C LEU A 54 -1.01 5.34 -17.28
N ASN A 55 -0.67 4.51 -18.28
CA ASN A 55 0.27 4.88 -19.33
C ASN A 55 -0.27 5.96 -20.27
N ARG A 56 -1.56 5.94 -20.59
CA ARG A 56 -2.15 6.86 -21.58
C ARG A 56 -2.60 8.18 -20.97
N HIS A 57 -3.09 8.19 -19.73
CA HIS A 57 -3.76 9.36 -19.15
C HIS A 57 -3.05 9.94 -17.93
N LEU A 58 -2.35 9.12 -17.14
CA LEU A 58 -1.74 9.56 -15.89
C LEU A 58 -0.22 9.77 -16.00
N HIS A 59 0.43 9.12 -16.97
CA HIS A 59 1.89 9.11 -17.11
C HIS A 59 2.50 10.50 -17.17
N THR A 60 1.99 11.37 -18.06
CA THR A 60 2.51 12.74 -18.21
C THR A 60 2.38 13.53 -16.92
N TRP A 61 1.20 13.49 -16.27
CA TRP A 61 0.99 14.17 -15.00
C TRP A 61 1.95 13.67 -13.91
N ILE A 62 2.17 12.35 -13.84
CA ILE A 62 3.12 11.75 -12.89
C ILE A 62 4.53 12.31 -13.11
N GLN A 63 5.01 12.35 -14.36
CA GLN A 63 6.34 12.88 -14.66
C GLN A 63 6.45 14.38 -14.35
N ASP A 64 5.43 15.16 -14.73
CA ASP A 64 5.39 16.60 -14.47
C ASP A 64 5.35 16.96 -12.97
N ASN A 65 4.94 16.01 -12.12
CA ASN A 65 4.85 16.17 -10.67
C ASN A 65 5.98 15.45 -9.91
N GLY A 66 7.14 15.25 -10.54
CA GLY A 66 8.33 14.70 -9.89
C GLY A 66 8.41 13.17 -9.88
N GLY A 67 7.60 12.51 -10.70
CA GLY A 67 7.58 11.06 -10.81
C GLY A 67 7.05 10.36 -9.56
N TRP A 68 7.25 9.04 -9.51
CA TRP A 68 6.86 8.25 -8.34
C TRP A 68 7.72 8.54 -7.11
N ASP A 69 8.93 9.09 -7.28
CA ASP A 69 9.80 9.48 -6.17
C ASP A 69 9.15 10.59 -5.33
N ALA A 70 8.50 11.57 -5.96
CA ALA A 70 7.74 12.61 -5.26
C ALA A 70 6.54 12.04 -4.49
N PHE A 71 5.88 10.99 -5.00
CA PHE A 71 4.84 10.29 -4.27
C PHE A 71 5.39 9.63 -3.00
N VAL A 72 6.53 8.95 -3.11
CA VAL A 72 7.20 8.29 -1.98
C VAL A 72 7.68 9.33 -0.97
N GLU A 73 8.19 10.48 -1.40
CA GLU A 73 8.59 11.55 -0.49
C GLU A 73 7.39 12.12 0.28
N LEU A 74 6.24 12.30 -0.39
CA LEU A 74 5.03 12.85 0.21
C LEU A 74 4.34 11.88 1.20
N TYR A 75 4.27 10.60 0.87
CA TYR A 75 3.52 9.60 1.67
C TYR A 75 4.41 8.64 2.47
N GLY A 76 5.68 8.48 2.11
CA GLY A 76 6.63 7.61 2.81
C GLY A 76 6.78 7.89 4.30
N PRO A 77 6.88 9.16 4.75
CA PRO A 77 6.94 9.48 6.18
C PRO A 77 5.68 9.08 6.96
N SER A 78 4.52 9.04 6.30
CA SER A 78 3.25 8.61 6.92
C SER A 78 3.10 7.09 7.01
N MET A 79 3.95 6.34 6.28
CA MET A 79 4.06 4.88 6.29
C MET A 79 5.20 4.44 7.21
N GLN A 80 5.29 5.01 8.41
CA GLN A 80 6.21 4.46 9.41
C GLN A 80 5.69 3.08 9.85
N PRO A 81 6.55 2.06 9.95
CA PRO A 81 6.15 0.79 10.55
C PRO A 81 5.62 1.06 11.96
N LEU A 82 4.48 0.44 12.30
CA LEU A 82 3.89 0.51 13.65
C LEU A 82 4.89 0.15 14.77
N PHE A 83 5.96 -0.55 14.43
CA PHE A 83 7.11 -0.77 15.29
C PHE A 83 8.41 -0.45 14.54
N ASP A 84 8.91 0.76 14.72
CA ASP A 84 10.30 1.08 14.40
C ASP A 84 11.19 0.64 15.58
N PHE A 85 11.91 -0.47 15.41
CA PHE A 85 12.86 -1.00 16.38
C PHE A 85 14.30 -0.52 16.13
N SER A 86 14.50 0.47 15.27
CA SER A 86 15.83 1.07 15.02
C SER A 86 16.51 1.59 16.30
N TRP A 87 15.74 1.91 17.34
CA TRP A 87 16.23 2.35 18.65
C TRP A 87 16.66 1.20 19.58
N LEU A 88 16.29 -0.07 19.30
CA LEU A 88 16.72 -1.20 20.13
C LEU A 88 18.16 -1.59 19.80
N SER A 89 19.08 -1.10 20.62
CA SER A 89 20.44 -1.62 20.65
C SER A 89 20.46 -3.11 21.03
N LEU A 90 21.49 -3.84 20.59
CA LEU A 90 21.74 -5.23 21.01
C LEU A 90 21.72 -5.38 22.55
N LYS A 91 22.15 -4.34 23.27
CA LYS A 91 22.13 -4.31 24.73
C LYS A 91 20.71 -4.35 25.30
N ALA A 92 19.75 -3.67 24.66
CA ALA A 92 18.34 -3.67 25.07
C ALA A 92 17.66 -5.02 24.83
N LEU A 93 18.05 -5.74 23.77
CA LEU A 93 17.55 -7.09 23.49
C LEU A 93 18.10 -8.11 24.49
N LEU A 94 19.39 -8.03 24.82
CA LEU A 94 20.01 -8.90 25.81
C LEU A 94 19.45 -8.67 27.22
N SER A 95 19.14 -7.42 27.59
CA SER A 95 18.52 -7.12 28.88
C SER A 95 17.07 -7.63 28.97
N LEU A 96 16.27 -7.50 27.90
CA LEU A 96 14.92 -8.08 27.87
C LEU A 96 14.94 -9.61 28.00
N ALA A 97 15.87 -10.27 27.31
CA ALA A 97 16.02 -11.73 27.37
C ALA A 97 16.40 -12.19 28.79
N LEU A 98 17.30 -11.47 29.47
CA LEU A 98 17.70 -11.77 30.85
C LEU A 98 16.53 -11.58 31.83
N VAL A 99 15.78 -10.48 31.71
CA VAL A 99 14.59 -10.24 32.55
C VAL A 99 13.54 -11.32 32.34
N GLY A 100 13.29 -11.72 31.09
CA GLY A 100 12.40 -12.83 30.77
C GLY A 100 12.85 -14.15 31.41
N ALA A 101 14.13 -14.48 31.33
CA ALA A 101 14.70 -15.69 31.93
C ALA A 101 14.62 -15.69 33.47
N CYS A 102 14.85 -14.54 34.12
CA CYS A 102 14.73 -14.42 35.57
C CYS A 102 13.29 -14.60 36.05
N ILE A 103 12.31 -14.07 35.31
CA ILE A 103 10.88 -14.21 35.64
C ILE A 103 10.46 -15.67 35.52
N THR A 104 10.87 -16.37 34.45
CA THR A 104 10.51 -17.78 34.25
C THR A 104 11.20 -18.71 35.26
N LEU A 105 12.47 -18.47 35.58
CA LEU A 105 13.18 -19.23 36.61
C LEU A 105 12.61 -18.98 38.00
N GLY A 106 12.27 -17.72 38.32
CA GLY A 106 11.64 -17.37 39.59
C GLY A 106 10.26 -18.01 39.77
N ALA A 107 9.47 -18.10 38.69
CA ALA A 107 8.17 -18.77 38.70
C ALA A 107 8.27 -20.30 38.82
N TYR A 108 9.41 -20.89 38.47
CA TYR A 108 9.62 -22.34 38.54
C TYR A 108 10.21 -22.81 39.88
N LEU A 109 10.86 -21.91 40.62
CA LEU A 109 11.60 -22.21 41.85
C LEU A 109 10.94 -21.67 43.13
N GLY A 110 9.84 -20.93 43.03
CA GLY A 110 9.02 -20.46 44.15
C GLY A 110 7.69 -21.21 44.22
#